data_AF-A0A497MZ12-F1
#
_entry.id   AF-A0A497MZ12-F1
#
_cell.length_a   1.000
_cell.length_b   1.000
_cell.length_c   1.000
_cell.angle_alpha   90.00
_cell.angle_beta   90.00
_cell.angle_gamma   90.00
#
_symmetry.space_group_name_H-M   'P 1'
#
loop_
_entity.id
_entity.type
_entity.pdbx_description
1 polymer ?
#
loop_
_entity_poly.entity_id
_entity_poly.type
_entity_poly.pdbx_seq_one_letter_code
_entity_poly.pdbx_strand_id
1 'polypeptide(L)'
;MKKVIFVSGPYSADSNLEILSNILKAVKVANELWRKGWVVICPHGNTFMMEGDYQMFIDGNLELIDRSDAVFMMQGWARSKGAVREHNYAKYVARKEVYYYISDVPNLNAELQGDDGEG
;
A
#
# COMPACT_ATOMS: atom_id res chain seq x y z
N MET A 1 16.25 -2.21 -11.01
CA MET A 1 15.42 -3.05 -10.11
C MET A 1 14.03 -2.43 -9.99
N LYS A 2 12.96 -3.22 -9.82
CA LYS A 2 11.60 -2.67 -9.61
C LYS A 2 11.46 -2.11 -8.19
N LYS A 3 10.71 -1.01 -8.04
CA LYS A 3 10.37 -0.44 -6.72
C LYS A 3 9.05 -1.01 -6.19
N VAL A 4 8.97 -1.22 -4.89
CA VAL A 4 7.83 -1.81 -4.17
C VAL A 4 7.08 -0.74 -3.38
N ILE A 5 5.75 -0.74 -3.45
CA ILE A 5 4.89 0.13 -2.65
C ILE A 5 3.87 -0.69 -1.85
N PHE A 6 3.76 -0.39 -0.56
CA PHE A 6 2.78 -1.01 0.34
C PHE A 6 1.49 -0.17 0.39
N VAL A 7 0.33 -0.79 0.26
CA VAL A 7 -0.98 -0.11 0.38
C VAL A 7 -1.53 -0.26 1.79
N SER A 8 -1.81 0.85 2.47
CA SER A 8 -2.37 0.86 3.83
C SER A 8 -3.71 1.58 3.86
N GLY A 9 -4.71 1.01 4.55
CA GLY A 9 -6.05 1.56 4.61
C GLY A 9 -7.00 0.76 5.50
N PRO A 10 -8.27 1.18 5.64
CA PRO A 10 -9.28 0.39 6.35
C PRO A 10 -9.39 -1.03 5.77
N TYR A 11 -9.38 -2.06 6.63
CA TYR A 11 -9.68 -3.44 6.27
C TYR A 11 -10.96 -3.87 6.98
N SER A 12 -10.91 -3.92 8.32
CA SER A 12 -12.04 -4.25 9.19
C SER A 12 -13.19 -3.23 9.08
N ALA A 13 -14.42 -3.72 9.19
CA ALA A 13 -15.66 -2.94 9.22
C ALA A 13 -16.72 -3.74 9.99
N ASP A 14 -17.91 -3.15 10.19
CA ASP A 14 -18.98 -3.76 11.01
C ASP A 14 -19.72 -4.89 10.27
N SER A 15 -19.51 -5.02 8.96
CA SER A 15 -20.12 -6.07 8.14
C SER A 15 -19.17 -6.66 7.09
N ASN A 16 -19.40 -7.91 6.70
CA ASN A 16 -18.65 -8.59 5.64
C ASN A 16 -18.74 -7.88 4.28
N LEU A 17 -19.87 -7.24 3.98
CA LEU A 17 -20.05 -6.45 2.75
C LEU A 17 -19.15 -5.21 2.75
N GLU A 18 -19.00 -4.54 3.89
CA GLU A 18 -18.11 -3.39 4.01
C GLU A 18 -16.63 -3.79 3.99
N ILE A 19 -16.28 -4.93 4.59
CA ILE A 19 -14.93 -5.52 4.46
C ILE A 19 -14.62 -5.78 2.99
N LEU A 20 -15.54 -6.44 2.26
CA LEU A 20 -15.37 -6.67 0.82
C LEU A 20 -15.26 -5.35 0.04
N SER A 21 -16.05 -4.34 0.39
CA SER A 21 -15.96 -2.99 -0.20
C SER A 21 -14.57 -2.37 0.01
N ASN A 22 -14.00 -2.50 1.22
CA ASN A 22 -12.67 -2.01 1.53
C ASN A 22 -11.59 -2.73 0.71
N ILE A 23 -11.70 -4.06 0.59
CA ILE A 23 -10.78 -4.86 -0.22
C ILE A 23 -10.84 -4.44 -1.69
N LEU A 24 -12.02 -4.28 -2.27
CA LEU A 24 -12.16 -3.85 -3.67
C LEU A 24 -11.58 -2.45 -3.91
N LYS A 25 -11.75 -1.52 -2.97
CA LYS A 25 -11.12 -0.19 -3.03
C LYS A 25 -9.59 -0.30 -3.00
N ALA A 26 -9.04 -1.15 -2.14
CA ALA A 26 -7.59 -1.37 -2.03
C ALA A 26 -7.01 -2.02 -3.29
N VAL A 27 -7.71 -3.01 -3.86
CA VAL A 27 -7.32 -3.65 -5.12
C VAL A 27 -7.35 -2.67 -6.29
N LYS A 28 -8.34 -1.74 -6.33
CA LYS A 28 -8.37 -0.68 -7.35
C LYS A 28 -7.14 0.23 -7.26
N VAL A 29 -6.80 0.66 -6.05
CA VAL A 29 -5.57 1.44 -5.78
C VAL A 29 -4.33 0.67 -6.22
N ALA A 30 -4.23 -0.61 -5.85
CA ALA A 30 -3.11 -1.46 -6.26
C ALA A 30 -2.98 -1.55 -7.79
N ASN A 31 -4.09 -1.72 -8.51
CA ASN A 31 -4.09 -1.74 -9.97
C ASN A 31 -3.58 -0.41 -10.57
N GLU A 32 -3.99 0.73 -10.02
CA GLU A 32 -3.50 2.04 -10.47
C GLU A 32 -2.00 2.23 -10.23
N LEU A 33 -1.49 1.74 -9.09
CA LEU A 33 -0.06 1.77 -8.75
C LEU A 33 0.78 0.83 -9.65
N TRP A 34 0.27 -0.36 -9.95
CA TRP A 34 0.90 -1.26 -10.93
C TRP A 34 1.01 -0.60 -12.31
N ARG A 35 -0.01 0.14 -12.76
CA ARG A 35 0.02 0.90 -14.02
C ARG A 35 1.06 2.03 -14.02
N LYS A 36 1.48 2.51 -12.85
CA LYS A 36 2.59 3.47 -12.66
C LYS A 36 3.97 2.80 -12.58
N GLY A 37 4.06 1.48 -12.75
CA GLY A 37 5.32 0.75 -12.80
C GLY A 37 5.83 0.23 -11.44
N TRP A 38 5.08 0.46 -10.36
CA TRP A 38 5.38 -0.08 -9.04
C TRP A 38 4.98 -1.56 -8.94
N VAL A 39 5.71 -2.31 -8.10
CA VAL A 39 5.24 -3.61 -7.60
C VAL A 39 4.48 -3.36 -6.30
N VAL A 40 3.27 -3.89 -6.18
CA VAL A 40 2.39 -3.52 -5.06
C VAL A 40 2.21 -4.66 -4.07
N ILE A 41 2.42 -4.36 -2.80
CA ILE A 41 1.94 -5.17 -1.68
C ILE A 41 0.61 -4.60 -1.22
N CYS A 42 -0.46 -5.39 -1.36
CA CYS A 42 -1.82 -5.01 -0.96
C CYS A 42 -2.28 -5.96 0.15
N PRO A 43 -2.05 -5.66 1.44
CA PRO A 43 -2.40 -6.54 2.55
C PRO A 43 -3.89 -6.95 2.51
N HIS A 44 -4.79 -6.06 2.08
CA HIS A 44 -6.22 -6.35 1.92
C HIS A 44 -6.50 -7.55 1.00
N GLY A 45 -5.71 -7.71 -0.06
CA GLY A 45 -5.80 -8.87 -0.96
C GLY A 45 -4.93 -10.02 -0.50
N ASN A 46 -3.71 -9.74 -0.01
CA ASN A 46 -2.74 -10.76 0.40
C ASN A 46 -3.25 -11.62 1.56
N THR A 47 -4.02 -11.02 2.47
CA THR A 47 -4.54 -11.69 3.68
C THR A 47 -6.05 -11.94 3.64
N PHE A 48 -6.68 -11.80 2.47
CA PHE A 48 -8.12 -12.04 2.35
C PHE A 48 -8.46 -13.50 2.69
N MET A 49 -9.48 -13.70 3.50
CA MET A 49 -9.93 -15.03 3.98
C MET A 49 -8.88 -15.80 4.81
N MET A 50 -7.81 -15.14 5.26
CA MET A 50 -6.88 -15.73 6.24
C MET A 50 -7.42 -15.55 7.66
N GLU A 51 -7.14 -16.53 8.52
CA GLU A 51 -7.43 -16.47 9.95
C GLU A 51 -6.18 -16.07 10.73
N GLY A 52 -6.35 -15.25 11.77
CA GLY A 52 -5.26 -14.75 12.61
C GLY A 52 -5.71 -13.64 13.54
N ASP A 53 -4.88 -13.30 14.52
CA ASP A 53 -5.16 -12.16 15.39
C ASP A 53 -4.63 -10.85 14.82
N TYR A 54 -5.08 -9.74 15.40
CA TYR A 54 -4.68 -8.40 14.98
C TYR A 54 -3.16 -8.18 15.03
N GLN A 55 -2.46 -8.74 16.03
CA GLN A 55 -1.05 -8.49 16.24
C GLN A 55 -0.20 -9.22 15.20
N MET A 56 -0.57 -10.46 14.86
CA MET A 56 0.03 -11.25 13.79
C MET A 56 0.02 -10.48 12.46
N PHE A 57 -1.14 -9.95 12.06
CA PHE A 57 -1.24 -9.21 10.79
C PHE A 57 -0.49 -7.88 10.82
N ILE A 58 -0.55 -7.16 11.95
CA ILE A 58 0.18 -5.89 12.05
C ILE A 58 1.69 -6.12 11.98
N ASP A 59 2.23 -7.09 12.71
CA ASP A 59 3.68 -7.33 12.71
C ASP A 59 4.15 -7.79 11.33
N GLY A 60 3.36 -8.64 10.66
CA GLY A 60 3.58 -8.98 9.25
C GLY A 60 3.55 -7.75 8.33
N ASN A 61 2.57 -6.85 8.49
CA ASN A 61 2.48 -5.64 7.67
C ASN A 61 3.65 -4.68 7.90
N LEU A 62 4.14 -4.51 9.14
CA LEU A 62 5.32 -3.69 9.41
C LEU A 62 6.58 -4.26 8.73
N GLU A 63 6.74 -5.58 8.74
CA GLU A 63 7.84 -6.27 8.05
C GLU A 63 7.78 -6.11 6.52
N LEU A 64 6.57 -6.08 5.95
CA LEU A 64 6.34 -5.79 4.52
C LEU A 64 6.60 -4.32 4.19
N ILE A 65 6.29 -3.39 5.10
CA ILE A 65 6.65 -1.96 4.96
C ILE A 65 8.17 -1.80 4.92
N ASP A 66 8.92 -2.50 5.77
CA ASP A 66 10.39 -2.42 5.78
C ASP A 66 11.02 -2.86 4.46
N ARG A 67 10.40 -3.80 3.76
CA ARG A 67 10.81 -4.27 2.42
C ARG A 67 10.26 -3.46 1.26
N SER A 68 9.42 -2.47 1.54
CA SER A 68 8.87 -1.57 0.53
C SER A 68 9.73 -0.31 0.41
N ASP A 69 9.75 0.30 -0.77
CA ASP A 69 10.40 1.59 -1.00
C ASP A 69 9.49 2.75 -0.56
N ALA A 70 8.16 2.56 -0.66
CA ALA A 70 7.17 3.55 -0.27
C ALA A 70 5.90 2.92 0.34
N VAL A 71 5.07 3.77 0.93
CA VAL A 71 3.73 3.44 1.43
C VAL A 71 2.70 4.36 0.81
N PHE A 72 1.58 3.81 0.34
CA PHE A 72 0.40 4.56 -0.08
C PHE A 72 -0.72 4.42 0.96
N MET A 73 -1.17 5.56 1.50
CA MET A 73 -2.25 5.63 2.47
C MET A 73 -3.59 5.90 1.77
N MET A 74 -4.49 4.92 1.78
CA MET A 74 -5.82 5.03 1.20
C MET A 74 -6.71 6.04 1.93
N GLN A 75 -7.73 6.54 1.25
CA GLN A 75 -8.76 7.36 1.88
C GLN A 75 -9.35 6.67 3.11
N GLY A 76 -9.48 7.42 4.21
CA GLY A 76 -10.01 6.91 5.47
C GLY A 76 -8.99 6.20 6.36
N TRP A 77 -7.71 6.11 5.96
CA TRP A 77 -6.64 5.50 6.76
C TRP A 77 -6.59 6.05 8.20
N ALA A 78 -6.79 7.36 8.38
CA ALA A 78 -6.70 8.02 9.68
C ALA A 78 -7.75 7.55 10.70
N ARG A 79 -8.81 6.86 10.25
CA ARG A 79 -9.84 6.25 11.10
C ARG A 79 -9.62 4.75 11.34
N SER A 80 -8.66 4.14 10.64
CA SER A 80 -8.30 2.73 10.81
C SER A 80 -7.15 2.59 11.79
N LYS A 81 -7.39 1.92 12.93
CA LYS A 81 -6.36 1.67 13.95
C LYS A 81 -5.11 1.01 13.36
N GLY A 82 -5.29 0.01 12.49
CA GLY A 82 -4.18 -0.66 11.80
C GLY A 82 -3.42 0.28 10.87
N ALA A 83 -4.13 0.99 10.00
CA ALA A 83 -3.49 1.89 9.04
C ALA A 83 -2.80 3.09 9.71
N VAL A 84 -3.31 3.58 10.84
CA VAL A 84 -2.63 4.62 11.65
C VAL A 84 -1.31 4.09 12.21
N ARG A 85 -1.27 2.84 12.69
CA ARG A 85 -0.03 2.21 13.19
C ARG A 85 0.98 2.02 12.07
N GLU A 86 0.54 1.52 10.92
CA GLU A 86 1.36 1.35 9.72
C GLU A 86 1.91 2.69 9.21
N HIS A 87 1.08 3.73 9.12
CA HIS A 87 1.48 5.09 8.77
C HIS A 87 2.58 5.62 9.71
N ASN A 88 2.36 5.52 11.02
CA ASN A 88 3.31 6.03 12.01
C ASN A 88 4.63 5.27 11.95
N TYR A 89 4.57 3.95 11.76
CA TYR A 89 5.77 3.14 11.58
C TYR A 89 6.53 3.55 10.31
N ALA A 90 5.84 3.60 9.17
CA ALA A 90 6.42 3.99 7.89
C ALA A 90 7.09 5.37 7.97
N LYS A 91 6.42 6.34 8.58
CA LYS A 91 6.90 7.74 8.63
C LYS A 91 8.03 7.96 9.62
N TYR A 92 7.92 7.40 10.82
CA TYR A 92 8.81 7.78 11.93
C TYR A 92 9.87 6.74 12.26
N VAL A 93 9.62 5.46 11.95
CA VAL A 93 10.55 4.36 12.25
C VAL A 93 11.28 3.94 10.98
N ALA A 94 10.55 3.46 9.98
CA ALA A 94 11.10 2.93 8.73
C ALA A 94 11.53 4.03 7.74
N ARG A 95 11.15 5.29 8.00
CA ARG A 95 11.46 6.50 7.21
C ARG A 95 11.19 6.33 5.70
N LYS A 96 10.06 5.72 5.37
CA LYS A 96 9.61 5.50 3.99
C LYS A 96 9.00 6.76 3.40
N GLU A 97 9.02 6.87 2.07
CA GLU A 97 8.15 7.82 1.38
C GLU A 97 6.68 7.43 1.61
N VAL A 98 5.85 8.41 1.93
CA VAL A 98 4.42 8.19 2.22
C VAL A 98 3.57 9.07 1.30
N TYR A 99 2.74 8.43 0.50
CA TYR A 99 1.83 9.08 -0.45
C TYR A 99 0.38 8.97 0.03
N TYR A 100 -0.42 9.99 -0.25
CA TYR A 100 -1.85 10.03 0.13
C TYR A 100 -2.77 10.20 -1.08
N TYR A 101 -2.24 10.65 -2.21
CA TYR A 101 -2.95 10.85 -3.46
C TYR A 101 -2.21 10.14 -4.60
N ILE A 102 -2.95 9.44 -5.47
CA ILE A 102 -2.37 8.69 -6.61
C ILE A 102 -1.65 9.63 -7.58
N SER A 103 -2.08 10.89 -7.68
CA SER A 103 -1.43 11.93 -8.49
C SER A 103 0.04 12.14 -8.10
N ASP A 104 0.34 12.01 -6.81
CA ASP A 104 1.65 12.36 -6.24
C ASP A 104 2.62 11.18 -6.33
N VAL A 105 2.11 9.97 -6.58
CA VAL A 105 2.93 8.78 -6.75
C VAL A 105 3.67 8.86 -8.09
N PRO A 106 5.01 8.77 -8.11
CA PRO A 106 5.81 8.80 -9.33
C PRO A 106 5.37 7.75 -10.35
N ASN A 107 5.41 8.12 -11.63
CA ASN A 107 5.23 7.16 -12.73
C ASN A 107 6.60 6.64 -13.16
N LEU A 108 6.98 5.47 -12.64
CA LEU A 108 8.28 4.84 -12.89
C LEU A 108 8.42 4.31 -14.32
N ASN A 109 7.32 4.20 -15.07
CA ASN A 109 7.38 3.83 -16.49
C ASN A 109 7.82 5.02 -17.37
N ALA A 110 7.59 6.26 -16.94
CA ALA A 110 8.00 7.45 -17.69
C ALA A 110 9.52 7.70 -17.58
N GLU A 111 10.12 7.32 -16.45
CA GLU A 111 11.57 7.41 -16.22
C GLU A 111 12.39 6.47 -17.12
N LEU A 112 11.77 5.44 -17.70
CA LEU A 112 12.41 4.47 -18.59
C LEU A 112 12.35 4.85 -20.08
N GLN A 113 11.60 5.91 -20.45
CA GLN A 113 11.48 6.36 -21.85
C GLN A 113 12.45 7.51 -22.19
N GLY A 114 13.34 7.88 -21.26
CA GLY A 114 14.32 8.96 -21.42
C GLY A 114 15.71 8.54 -21.89
N ASP A 115 15.96 7.24 -22.13
CA ASP A 115 17.32 6.70 -22.39
C ASP A 115 17.51 6.11 -23.80
N ASP A 116 16.49 6.17 -24.65
CA ASP A 116 16.56 5.68 -26.05
C ASP A 116 17.10 6.76 -27.02
N GLY A 117 17.81 7.75 -26.48
CA GLY A 117 18.06 9.04 -27.12
C GLY A 117 19.52 9.35 -27.42
N GLU A 118 20.38 8.39 -27.71
CA GLU A 118 21.70 8.58 -28.35
C GLU A 118 22.02 7.28 -29.13
N GLY A 119 22.52 7.23 -30.36
CA GLY A 119 23.03 8.16 -31.36
C GLY A 119 23.67 7.29 -32.46
#